data_AF-A0A318JWN9-F1
#
_entry.id   AF-A0A318JWN9-F1
#
_cell.length_a   1.000
_cell.length_b   1.000
_cell.length_c   1.000
_cell.angle_alpha   90.00
_cell.angle_beta   90.00
_cell.angle_gamma   90.00
#
_symmetry.space_group_name_H-M   'P 1'
#
loop_
_entity.id
_entity.type
_entity.pdbx_description
1 polymer ?
#
loop_
_entity_poly.entity_id
_entity_poly.type
_entity_poly.pdbx_seq_one_letter_code
_entity_poly.pdbx_strand_id
1 'polypeptide(L)'
;MHVPRIETPMNRKRLLPIVTACLVLSLGPGSVAVAAPASEIKAADPVAAPFCYEETSTPQADISDLKARFNRSNWMPTLQAMYKRRWPSGEKLAIAQAKDQYWNQFVETSSFEAFAESMMVAIHEETHMWDLDGSRTQWDKYTAAWINSTQQMTNIPLYGGFPRKEILPLIKDKLSDDMDGIYLRDSQQGDYHLQGVTAELNAGLMGLPAVTVVQEYIKGIGASNARDIAATNLRYLLLYLRVAKDKHLDYWAKIKNEPKLRDLVLTQFLRTAYWLEKSAPYSGKLGGPNADKITEKNYAPENLAILEEFTGHKVRTDTQKNCTLS
;
A
#
# COMPACT_ATOMS: atom_id res chain seq x y z
N MET A 1 4.93 1.82 -20.78
CA MET A 1 5.87 1.01 -19.97
C MET A 1 5.48 -0.45 -20.14
N HIS A 2 6.39 -1.28 -20.66
CA HIS A 2 6.12 -2.67 -21.01
C HIS A 2 6.76 -3.55 -19.92
N VAL A 3 5.95 -4.19 -19.08
CA VAL A 3 6.41 -5.20 -18.12
C VAL A 3 6.41 -6.55 -18.84
N PRO A 4 7.56 -7.22 -19.06
CA PRO A 4 7.61 -8.49 -19.76
C PRO A 4 7.18 -9.65 -18.86
N ARG A 5 6.37 -10.56 -19.43
CA ARG A 5 5.89 -11.80 -18.80
C ARG A 5 7.01 -12.83 -18.74
N ILE A 6 7.38 -13.31 -17.56
CA ILE A 6 8.30 -14.45 -17.39
C ILE A 6 7.46 -15.73 -17.25
N GLU A 7 7.46 -16.57 -18.28
CA GLU A 7 6.91 -17.92 -18.21
C GLU A 7 7.88 -18.85 -17.46
N THR A 8 7.37 -19.61 -16.49
CA THR A 8 8.15 -20.67 -15.78
C THR A 8 7.50 -22.04 -15.95
N PRO A 9 8.29 -23.12 -16.17
CA PRO A 9 7.78 -24.47 -16.31
C PRO A 9 7.62 -25.20 -14.96
N MET A 10 6.58 -26.03 -14.87
CA MET A 10 6.29 -26.98 -13.79
C MET A 10 7.34 -28.11 -13.66
N ASN A 11 7.73 -28.50 -12.43
CA ASN A 11 7.65 -29.92 -12.04
C ASN A 11 7.86 -30.26 -10.54
N ARG A 12 7.05 -31.24 -10.10
CA ARG A 12 7.26 -32.36 -9.14
C ARG A 12 7.47 -32.14 -7.64
N LYS A 13 6.34 -32.32 -6.92
CA LYS A 13 6.04 -33.31 -5.85
C LYS A 13 7.20 -33.90 -5.03
N ARG A 14 7.07 -33.83 -3.69
CA ARG A 14 7.26 -34.96 -2.74
C ARG A 14 6.47 -34.74 -1.44
N LEU A 15 5.98 -35.85 -0.86
CA LEU A 15 4.99 -36.00 0.21
C LEU A 15 5.65 -36.40 1.55
N LEU A 16 5.08 -35.91 2.67
CA LEU A 16 4.87 -36.52 4.03
C LEU A 16 6.11 -36.93 4.89
N PRO A 17 6.01 -37.10 6.24
CA PRO A 17 4.81 -37.33 7.06
C PRO A 17 4.67 -36.54 8.40
N ILE A 18 3.47 -36.72 8.97
CA ILE A 18 2.92 -36.33 10.27
C ILE A 18 3.54 -37.15 11.42
N VAL A 19 3.72 -36.55 12.60
CA VAL A 19 3.85 -37.26 13.88
C VAL A 19 2.84 -36.71 14.89
N THR A 20 1.98 -37.61 15.35
CA THR A 20 0.97 -37.45 16.39
C THR A 20 1.59 -37.75 17.76
N ALA A 21 1.26 -36.97 18.79
CA ALA A 21 1.46 -37.37 20.19
C ALA A 21 0.22 -37.01 21.02
N CYS A 22 -0.44 -38.05 21.53
CA CYS A 22 -1.50 -37.97 22.53
C CYS A 22 -0.90 -37.73 23.92
N LEU A 23 -1.58 -36.93 24.74
CA LEU A 23 -1.48 -37.04 26.19
C LEU A 23 -2.88 -36.95 26.80
N VAL A 24 -3.28 -38.03 27.47
CA VAL A 24 -4.47 -38.15 28.31
C VAL A 24 -4.03 -38.02 29.75
N LEU A 25 -4.66 -37.15 30.53
CA LEU A 25 -4.62 -37.18 31.99
C LEU A 25 -6.03 -36.93 32.54
N SER A 26 -6.49 -37.91 33.31
CA SER A 26 -7.79 -38.01 33.95
C SER A 26 -7.64 -37.91 35.48
N LEU A 27 -8.40 -37.04 36.13
CA LEU A 27 -8.81 -37.05 37.56
C LEU A 27 -10.06 -36.14 37.60
N GLY A 28 -11.26 -36.46 38.09
CA GLY A 28 -11.75 -37.22 39.25
C GLY A 28 -12.89 -36.34 39.86
N PRO A 29 -14.06 -36.88 40.28
CA PRO A 29 -15.24 -36.06 40.53
C PRO A 29 -15.29 -35.52 41.97
N GLY A 30 -15.43 -34.21 42.13
CA GLY A 30 -15.73 -33.56 43.41
C GLY A 30 -17.02 -32.76 43.29
N SER A 31 -18.07 -33.19 44.00
CA SER A 31 -19.31 -32.45 44.15
C SER A 31 -19.11 -31.25 45.07
N VAL A 32 -19.43 -30.06 44.57
CA VAL A 32 -19.55 -28.82 45.35
C VAL A 32 -20.90 -28.18 45.03
N ALA A 33 -21.55 -27.67 46.07
CA ALA A 33 -22.94 -27.22 46.11
C ALA A 33 -23.30 -26.16 45.05
N VAL A 34 -24.51 -26.31 44.49
CA VAL A 34 -25.13 -25.35 43.57
C VAL A 34 -25.55 -24.10 44.34
N ALA A 35 -24.76 -23.03 44.22
CA ALA A 35 -25.24 -21.68 44.45
C ALA A 35 -25.88 -21.18 43.15
N ALA A 36 -27.12 -20.68 43.23
CA ALA A 36 -27.81 -20.10 42.09
C ALA A 36 -26.98 -18.95 41.49
N PRO A 37 -26.74 -18.91 40.17
CA PRO A 37 -26.05 -17.78 39.58
C PRO A 37 -26.98 -16.58 39.66
N ALA A 38 -26.55 -15.56 40.41
CA ALA A 38 -27.01 -14.21 40.20
C ALA A 38 -26.78 -13.88 38.73
N SER A 39 -27.78 -13.28 38.07
CA SER A 39 -27.67 -12.83 36.69
C SER A 39 -26.38 -12.02 36.51
N GLU A 40 -25.37 -12.63 35.91
CA GLU A 40 -24.21 -11.91 35.41
C GLU A 40 -24.73 -10.89 34.41
N ILE A 41 -24.61 -9.61 34.78
CA ILE A 41 -24.56 -8.56 33.80
C ILE A 41 -23.38 -8.95 32.90
N LYS A 42 -23.68 -9.48 31.71
CA LYS A 42 -22.66 -9.66 30.68
C LYS A 42 -21.96 -8.32 30.54
N ALA A 43 -20.70 -8.26 30.98
CA ALA A 43 -19.83 -7.18 30.60
C ALA A 43 -19.94 -7.05 29.08
N ALA A 44 -20.25 -5.85 28.59
CA ALA A 44 -20.26 -5.59 27.17
C ALA A 44 -18.94 -6.10 26.60
N ASP A 45 -19.02 -6.82 25.47
CA ASP A 45 -17.82 -7.28 24.76
C ASP A 45 -16.86 -6.08 24.63
N PRO A 46 -15.57 -6.23 24.95
CA PRO A 46 -14.64 -5.11 24.90
C PRO A 46 -14.68 -4.51 23.51
N VAL A 47 -15.04 -3.22 23.44
CA VAL A 47 -15.02 -2.44 22.20
C VAL A 47 -13.60 -2.56 21.64
N ALA A 48 -13.47 -3.08 20.42
CA ALA A 48 -12.18 -3.26 19.79
C ALA A 48 -11.49 -1.89 19.67
N ALA A 49 -10.20 -1.83 20.03
CA ALA A 49 -9.45 -0.59 19.87
C ALA A 49 -9.41 -0.18 18.38
N PRO A 50 -9.43 1.13 18.05
CA PRO A 50 -9.21 1.60 16.69
C PRO A 50 -7.96 0.99 16.08
N PHE A 51 -8.07 0.53 14.83
CA PHE A 51 -6.91 0.21 14.03
C PHE A 51 -6.41 1.50 13.36
N CYS A 52 -5.19 1.92 13.69
CA CYS A 52 -4.55 3.10 13.11
C CYS A 52 -3.30 2.71 12.34
N TYR A 53 -3.11 3.30 11.16
CA TYR A 53 -1.84 3.20 10.45
C TYR A 53 -0.87 4.25 10.97
N GLU A 54 0.31 3.81 11.40
CA GLU A 54 1.45 4.66 11.73
C GLU A 54 2.75 3.99 11.29
N GLU A 55 3.76 4.79 10.97
CA GLU A 55 5.13 4.30 10.79
C GLU A 55 6.17 5.32 11.23
N THR A 56 7.37 4.85 11.57
CA THR A 56 8.46 5.73 11.99
C THR A 56 8.88 6.65 10.83
N SER A 57 8.84 7.96 11.08
CA SER A 57 9.36 8.96 10.16
C SER A 57 9.80 10.20 10.93
N THR A 58 10.95 10.76 10.53
CA THR A 58 11.53 11.96 11.13
C THR A 58 12.08 12.85 10.01
N PRO A 59 11.20 13.48 9.20
CA PRO A 59 11.60 14.25 8.00
C PRO A 59 12.65 15.33 8.28
N GLN A 60 12.71 15.84 9.51
CA GLN A 60 13.57 16.95 9.94
C GLN A 60 14.90 16.48 10.54
N ALA A 61 15.16 15.18 10.64
CA ALA A 61 16.45 14.69 11.14
C ALA A 61 17.58 15.17 10.23
N ASP A 62 18.70 15.62 10.80
CA ASP A 62 19.80 16.17 10.01
C ASP A 62 20.47 15.10 9.14
N ILE A 63 20.68 15.45 7.87
CA ILE A 63 21.38 14.66 6.86
C ILE A 63 22.42 15.50 6.09
N SER A 64 22.79 16.67 6.62
CA SER A 64 23.75 17.58 6.01
C SER A 64 25.11 16.92 5.73
N ASP A 65 25.57 16.05 6.62
CA ASP A 65 26.80 15.25 6.47
C ASP A 65 26.71 14.22 5.34
N LEU A 66 25.50 13.69 5.05
CA LEU A 66 25.26 12.78 3.94
C LEU A 66 25.27 13.54 2.63
N LYS A 67 24.59 14.69 2.58
CA LYS A 67 24.63 15.61 1.43
C LYS A 67 26.06 16.05 1.11
N ALA A 68 26.84 16.46 2.11
CA ALA A 68 28.20 16.95 1.92
C ALA A 68 29.18 15.89 1.36
N ARG A 69 28.89 14.60 1.60
CA ARG A 69 29.72 13.48 1.15
C ARG A 69 29.16 12.77 -0.09
N PHE A 70 27.99 13.19 -0.57
CA PHE A 70 27.32 12.56 -1.70
C PHE A 70 28.14 12.67 -2.98
N ASN A 71 28.24 11.55 -3.69
CA ASN A 71 28.76 11.48 -5.04
C ASN A 71 28.18 10.25 -5.76
N ARG A 72 28.38 10.16 -7.08
CA ARG A 72 27.86 9.03 -7.87
C ARG A 72 28.27 7.65 -7.34
N SER A 73 29.48 7.49 -6.80
CA SER A 73 29.94 6.16 -6.38
C SER A 73 29.33 5.67 -5.06
N ASN A 74 28.73 6.57 -4.27
CA ASN A 74 28.18 6.24 -2.94
C ASN A 74 26.67 6.51 -2.82
N TRP A 75 25.95 6.61 -3.94
CA TRP A 75 24.53 6.96 -3.92
C TRP A 75 23.69 5.96 -3.10
N MET A 76 23.94 4.65 -3.21
CA MET A 76 23.17 3.62 -2.50
C MET A 76 23.45 3.63 -0.99
N PRO A 77 24.71 3.63 -0.51
CA PRO A 77 24.99 3.88 0.90
C PRO A 77 24.39 5.19 1.43
N THR A 78 24.38 6.25 0.61
CA THR A 78 23.75 7.53 0.98
C THR A 78 22.24 7.40 1.14
N LEU A 79 21.57 6.71 0.20
CA LEU A 79 20.13 6.40 0.26
C LEU A 79 19.77 5.69 1.56
N GLN A 80 20.47 4.59 1.85
CA GLN A 80 20.23 3.76 3.02
C GLN A 80 20.45 4.56 4.32
N ALA A 81 21.56 5.31 4.42
CA ALA A 81 21.84 6.14 5.59
C ALA A 81 20.83 7.29 5.78
N MET A 82 20.38 7.90 4.69
CA MET A 82 19.39 8.97 4.70
C MET A 82 18.04 8.46 5.20
N TYR A 83 17.55 7.36 4.63
CA TYR A 83 16.29 6.76 5.07
C TYR A 83 16.37 6.11 6.43
N LYS A 84 17.51 5.57 6.84
CA LYS A 84 17.68 5.10 8.23
C LYS A 84 17.33 6.18 9.25
N ARG A 85 17.72 7.43 8.97
CA ARG A 85 17.47 8.57 9.86
C ARG A 85 16.07 9.15 9.72
N ARG A 86 15.50 9.16 8.51
CA ARG A 86 14.26 9.90 8.23
C ARG A 86 13.04 9.04 7.97
N TRP A 87 13.21 7.82 7.47
CA TRP A 87 12.14 6.89 7.11
C TRP A 87 12.64 5.44 7.00
N PRO A 88 12.72 4.70 8.11
CA PRO A 88 13.29 3.34 8.13
C PRO A 88 12.63 2.34 7.17
N SER A 89 11.35 2.52 6.81
CA SER A 89 10.69 1.68 5.80
C SER A 89 11.36 1.78 4.43
N GLY A 90 11.78 2.98 4.02
CA GLY A 90 12.53 3.21 2.78
C GLY A 90 13.92 2.61 2.83
N GLU A 91 14.61 2.66 3.99
CA GLU A 91 15.91 2.01 4.17
C GLU A 91 15.79 0.50 3.97
N LYS A 92 14.79 -0.12 4.58
CA LYS A 92 14.60 -1.58 4.49
C LYS A 92 14.30 -2.03 3.07
N LEU A 93 13.49 -1.29 2.31
CA LEU A 93 13.31 -1.55 0.88
C LEU A 93 14.62 -1.33 0.11
N ALA A 94 15.36 -0.24 0.40
CA ALA A 94 16.67 0.04 -0.18
C ALA A 94 17.69 -1.08 0.00
N ILE A 95 17.69 -1.73 1.16
CA ILE A 95 18.52 -2.89 1.43
C ILE A 95 18.01 -4.12 0.69
N ALA A 96 16.70 -4.37 0.71
CA ALA A 96 16.08 -5.54 0.09
C ALA A 96 16.32 -5.58 -1.43
N GLN A 97 16.26 -4.42 -2.08
CA GLN A 97 16.44 -4.29 -3.53
C GLN A 97 17.86 -3.91 -3.96
N ALA A 98 18.84 -3.86 -3.05
CA ALA A 98 20.18 -3.31 -3.34
C ALA A 98 20.94 -4.00 -4.49
N LYS A 99 20.45 -5.17 -4.94
CA LYS A 99 21.01 -5.97 -6.04
C LYS A 99 20.16 -5.93 -7.31
N ASP A 100 19.09 -5.15 -7.35
CA ASP A 100 18.36 -4.94 -8.60
C ASP A 100 19.25 -4.19 -9.60
N GLN A 101 19.44 -4.81 -10.76
CA GLN A 101 20.24 -4.25 -11.84
C GLN A 101 19.58 -3.04 -12.51
N TYR A 102 18.26 -2.91 -12.37
CA TYR A 102 17.47 -1.86 -13.02
C TYR A 102 17.40 -0.58 -12.20
N TRP A 103 17.69 -0.61 -10.89
CA TRP A 103 17.60 0.55 -10.01
C TRP A 103 18.32 1.78 -10.56
N ASN A 104 19.54 1.59 -11.08
CA ASN A 104 20.37 2.69 -11.58
C ASN A 104 19.69 3.53 -12.68
N GLN A 105 18.69 3.00 -13.41
CA GLN A 105 18.00 3.76 -14.45
C GLN A 105 17.05 4.83 -13.90
N PHE A 106 16.68 4.73 -12.62
CA PHE A 106 15.75 5.65 -11.96
C PHE A 106 16.44 6.63 -11.03
N VAL A 107 17.75 6.52 -10.82
CA VAL A 107 18.51 7.32 -9.85
C VAL A 107 19.38 8.34 -10.57
N GLU A 108 19.11 9.61 -10.34
CA GLU A 108 19.94 10.69 -10.87
C GLU A 108 21.06 11.04 -9.88
N THR A 109 22.31 10.97 -10.32
CA THR A 109 23.48 11.07 -9.42
C THR A 109 24.36 12.30 -9.66
N SER A 110 23.93 13.22 -10.52
CA SER A 110 24.64 14.46 -10.83
C SER A 110 24.79 15.42 -9.65
N SER A 111 23.84 15.42 -8.71
CA SER A 111 23.88 16.21 -7.48
C SER A 111 23.00 15.58 -6.40
N PHE A 112 23.14 16.01 -5.15
CA PHE A 112 22.29 15.51 -4.07
C PHE A 112 20.82 15.91 -4.26
N GLU A 113 20.56 17.11 -4.76
CA GLU A 113 19.20 17.57 -5.08
C GLU A 113 18.56 16.73 -6.19
N ALA A 114 19.28 16.48 -7.28
CA ALA A 114 18.77 15.64 -8.36
C ALA A 114 18.56 14.18 -7.89
N PHE A 115 19.44 13.68 -7.03
CA PHE A 115 19.28 12.40 -6.34
C PHE A 115 18.01 12.37 -5.50
N ALA A 116 17.82 13.32 -4.58
CA ALA A 116 16.63 13.40 -3.73
C ALA A 116 15.33 13.52 -4.56
N GLU A 117 15.35 14.26 -5.65
CA GLU A 117 14.21 14.43 -6.56
C GLU A 117 13.86 13.13 -7.30
N SER A 118 14.87 12.33 -7.68
CA SER A 118 14.64 11.04 -8.34
C SER A 118 14.03 9.97 -7.43
N MET A 119 14.03 10.17 -6.11
CA MET A 119 13.60 9.15 -5.14
C MET A 119 12.12 8.79 -5.20
N MET A 120 11.25 9.68 -5.70
CA MET A 120 9.84 9.32 -5.89
C MET A 120 9.75 8.16 -6.87
N VAL A 121 10.31 8.33 -8.07
CA VAL A 121 10.28 7.31 -9.12
C VAL A 121 11.11 6.10 -8.71
N ALA A 122 12.34 6.30 -8.22
CA ALA A 122 13.22 5.18 -7.88
C ALA A 122 12.57 4.25 -6.83
N ILE A 123 12.01 4.79 -5.75
CA ILE A 123 11.37 3.96 -4.73
C ILE A 123 10.02 3.40 -5.21
N HIS A 124 9.26 4.15 -6.01
CA HIS A 124 8.03 3.66 -6.64
C HIS A 124 8.31 2.41 -7.49
N GLU A 125 9.26 2.48 -8.40
CA GLU A 125 9.58 1.39 -9.33
C GLU A 125 10.23 0.21 -8.61
N GLU A 126 11.11 0.43 -7.63
CA GLU A 126 11.69 -0.66 -6.83
C GLU A 126 10.64 -1.35 -5.94
N THR A 127 9.57 -0.66 -5.60
CA THR A 127 8.40 -1.29 -4.95
C THR A 127 7.71 -2.23 -5.93
N HIS A 128 7.52 -1.85 -7.20
CA HIS A 128 7.02 -2.77 -8.22
C HIS A 128 7.93 -3.99 -8.40
N MET A 129 9.25 -3.80 -8.42
CA MET A 129 10.21 -4.91 -8.53
C MET A 129 10.10 -5.85 -7.33
N TRP A 130 9.78 -5.34 -6.14
CA TRP A 130 9.55 -6.19 -4.98
C TRP A 130 8.19 -6.90 -5.01
N ASP A 131 7.12 -6.14 -5.25
CA ASP A 131 5.73 -6.59 -5.18
C ASP A 131 5.39 -7.61 -6.28
N LEU A 132 5.94 -7.43 -7.48
CA LEU A 132 5.59 -8.21 -8.68
C LEU A 132 6.59 -9.31 -9.04
N ASP A 133 7.59 -9.55 -8.20
CA ASP A 133 8.53 -10.66 -8.36
C ASP A 133 7.79 -12.01 -8.42
N GLY A 134 8.14 -12.82 -9.41
CA GLY A 134 7.50 -14.12 -9.66
C GLY A 134 7.64 -15.15 -8.52
N SER A 135 8.57 -14.94 -7.59
CA SER A 135 8.70 -15.77 -6.37
C SER A 135 7.60 -15.48 -5.34
N ARG A 136 6.94 -14.32 -5.43
CA ARG A 136 5.92 -13.83 -4.47
C ARG A 136 4.55 -13.63 -5.10
N THR A 137 4.52 -13.54 -6.42
CA THR A 137 3.35 -13.10 -7.17
C THR A 137 3.11 -14.00 -8.37
N GLN A 138 1.84 -14.30 -8.64
CA GLN A 138 1.40 -14.89 -9.89
C GLN A 138 0.29 -14.02 -10.45
N TRP A 139 0.48 -13.52 -11.68
CA TRP A 139 -0.40 -12.52 -12.30
C TRP A 139 -1.89 -12.89 -12.17
N ASP A 140 -2.68 -11.94 -11.66
CA ASP A 140 -4.11 -11.98 -11.35
C ASP A 140 -4.58 -13.12 -10.42
N LYS A 141 -3.66 -13.91 -9.86
CA LYS A 141 -3.98 -15.02 -8.94
C LYS A 141 -3.69 -14.65 -7.49
N TYR A 142 -2.46 -14.22 -7.22
CA TYR A 142 -2.07 -13.71 -5.91
C TYR A 142 -0.92 -12.71 -6.05
N THR A 143 -0.84 -11.76 -5.11
CA THR A 143 0.19 -10.72 -5.08
C THR A 143 0.88 -10.63 -3.72
N ALA A 144 1.94 -9.83 -3.67
CA ALA A 144 2.54 -9.31 -2.46
C ALA A 144 2.52 -7.77 -2.45
N ALA A 145 2.70 -7.19 -1.28
CA ALA A 145 2.83 -5.76 -1.05
C ALA A 145 3.84 -5.49 0.07
N TRP A 146 4.88 -4.70 -0.23
CA TRP A 146 5.74 -4.12 0.79
C TRP A 146 5.02 -2.94 1.46
N ILE A 147 4.72 -3.05 2.76
CA ILE A 147 3.97 -2.01 3.47
C ILE A 147 4.92 -1.05 4.19
N ASN A 148 5.77 -1.56 5.08
CA ASN A 148 6.69 -0.73 5.86
C ASN A 148 7.86 -1.58 6.40
N SER A 149 8.70 -0.99 7.26
CA SER A 149 9.88 -1.65 7.82
C SER A 149 9.60 -2.94 8.64
N THR A 150 8.37 -3.14 9.11
CA THR A 150 7.99 -4.28 9.97
C THR A 150 6.91 -5.17 9.34
N GLN A 151 6.29 -4.74 8.25
CA GLN A 151 5.16 -5.42 7.64
C GLN A 151 5.35 -5.60 6.13
N GLN A 152 5.21 -6.86 5.72
CA GLN A 152 5.07 -7.28 4.33
C GLN A 152 3.84 -8.17 4.25
N MET A 153 3.02 -7.98 3.23
CA MET A 153 1.84 -8.82 3.00
C MET A 153 2.09 -9.68 1.77
N THR A 154 2.04 -11.00 1.94
CA THR A 154 2.33 -11.95 0.84
C THR A 154 1.20 -12.96 0.66
N ASN A 155 1.15 -13.54 -0.55
CA ASN A 155 0.14 -14.52 -0.92
C ASN A 155 -1.29 -13.99 -0.71
N ILE A 156 -1.56 -12.79 -1.23
CA ILE A 156 -2.86 -12.11 -1.17
C ILE A 156 -3.66 -12.55 -2.39
N PRO A 157 -4.73 -13.34 -2.24
CA PRO A 157 -5.51 -13.84 -3.38
C PRO A 157 -6.28 -12.73 -4.11
N LEU A 158 -6.27 -12.77 -5.45
CA LEU A 158 -6.88 -11.73 -6.31
C LEU A 158 -8.00 -12.23 -7.23
N TYR A 159 -8.12 -13.54 -7.47
CA TYR A 159 -9.26 -14.17 -8.16
C TYR A 159 -9.60 -13.63 -9.57
N GLY A 160 -8.60 -13.24 -10.35
CA GLY A 160 -8.78 -12.80 -11.73
C GLY A 160 -9.13 -11.32 -11.84
N GLY A 161 -10.31 -10.91 -11.36
CA GLY A 161 -10.80 -9.54 -11.52
C GLY A 161 -11.25 -9.19 -12.93
N PHE A 162 -11.30 -7.90 -13.23
CA PHE A 162 -11.76 -7.32 -14.49
C PHE A 162 -10.90 -6.10 -14.86
N PRO A 163 -10.86 -5.67 -16.13
CA PRO A 163 -10.08 -4.51 -16.57
C PRO A 163 -10.37 -3.23 -15.77
N ARG A 164 -9.34 -2.60 -15.20
CA ARG A 164 -9.50 -1.37 -14.40
C ARG A 164 -10.07 -0.22 -15.21
N LYS A 165 -9.95 -0.21 -16.54
CA LYS A 165 -10.63 0.76 -17.42
C LYS A 165 -12.15 0.79 -17.25
N GLU A 166 -12.77 -0.27 -16.73
CA GLU A 166 -14.22 -0.29 -16.46
C GLU A 166 -14.67 0.75 -15.42
N ILE A 167 -13.75 1.33 -14.65
CA ILE A 167 -14.06 2.41 -13.68
C ILE A 167 -14.20 3.78 -14.35
N LEU A 168 -13.71 3.98 -15.58
CA LEU A 168 -13.74 5.25 -16.30
C LEU A 168 -15.12 5.92 -16.30
N PRO A 169 -16.24 5.21 -16.53
CA PRO A 169 -17.56 5.82 -16.52
C PRO A 169 -17.98 6.39 -15.16
N LEU A 170 -17.32 6.06 -14.05
CA LEU A 170 -17.58 6.65 -12.73
C LEU A 170 -16.81 7.96 -12.49
N ILE A 171 -15.81 8.28 -13.33
CA ILE A 171 -15.05 9.52 -13.26
C ILE A 171 -15.78 10.58 -14.10
N LYS A 172 -16.40 11.55 -13.42
CA LYS A 172 -17.22 12.61 -14.05
C LYS A 172 -16.56 13.98 -14.08
N ASP A 173 -15.40 14.10 -13.46
CA ASP A 173 -14.57 15.29 -13.43
C ASP A 173 -13.32 15.09 -14.30
N LYS A 174 -12.46 16.11 -14.35
CA LYS A 174 -11.16 16.07 -15.06
C LYS A 174 -9.98 16.17 -14.09
N LEU A 175 -10.18 15.84 -12.81
CA LEU A 175 -9.16 16.08 -11.79
C LEU A 175 -7.90 15.24 -12.04
N SER A 176 -8.09 14.01 -12.55
CA SER A 176 -7.06 13.01 -12.80
C SER A 176 -6.83 12.71 -14.29
N ASP A 177 -7.22 13.59 -15.23
CA ASP A 177 -7.30 13.25 -16.67
C ASP A 177 -5.96 12.74 -17.26
N ASP A 178 -4.82 13.31 -16.84
CA ASP A 178 -3.48 12.84 -17.25
C ASP A 178 -3.22 11.39 -16.79
N MET A 179 -3.57 11.08 -15.54
CA MET A 179 -3.44 9.73 -14.99
C MET A 179 -4.49 8.78 -15.55
N ASP A 180 -5.70 9.25 -15.83
CA ASP A 180 -6.74 8.46 -16.49
C ASP A 180 -6.25 8.05 -17.88
N GLY A 181 -5.54 8.94 -18.58
CA GLY A 181 -4.85 8.67 -19.84
C GLY A 181 -3.88 7.49 -19.74
N ILE A 182 -3.03 7.50 -18.72
CA ILE A 182 -1.97 6.48 -18.52
C ILE A 182 -2.54 5.16 -18.01
N TYR A 183 -3.35 5.19 -16.97
CA TYR A 183 -3.73 3.98 -16.23
C TYR A 183 -5.02 3.35 -16.74
N LEU A 184 -5.93 4.13 -17.31
CA LEU A 184 -7.27 3.65 -17.64
C LEU A 184 -7.56 3.65 -19.14
N ARG A 185 -7.11 4.65 -19.89
CA ARG A 185 -7.39 4.78 -21.33
C ARG A 185 -6.34 4.12 -22.21
N ASP A 186 -5.09 4.03 -21.76
CA ASP A 186 -4.08 3.25 -22.45
C ASP A 186 -4.51 1.78 -22.56
N SER A 187 -4.25 1.19 -23.73
CA SER A 187 -4.75 -0.15 -24.05
C SER A 187 -4.16 -1.25 -23.16
N GLN A 188 -2.87 -1.17 -22.81
CA GLN A 188 -2.22 -2.18 -22.00
C GLN A 188 -2.52 -1.95 -20.51
N GLN A 189 -2.32 -0.73 -20.06
CA GLN A 189 -2.49 -0.35 -18.67
C GLN A 189 -3.96 -0.43 -18.25
N GLY A 190 -4.91 -0.05 -19.10
CA GLY A 190 -6.34 -0.13 -18.83
C GLY A 190 -6.86 -1.56 -18.66
N ASP A 191 -6.15 -2.56 -19.21
CA ASP A 191 -6.48 -3.97 -19.13
C ASP A 191 -5.93 -4.67 -17.87
N TYR A 192 -5.14 -3.99 -17.05
CA TYR A 192 -4.75 -4.53 -15.75
C TYR A 192 -5.94 -4.63 -14.80
N HIS A 193 -5.97 -5.68 -13.98
CA HIS A 193 -7.06 -5.93 -13.04
C HIS A 193 -6.72 -5.37 -11.64
N LEU A 194 -7.37 -5.90 -10.59
CA LEU A 194 -7.13 -5.48 -9.20
C LEU A 194 -5.65 -5.53 -8.81
N GLN A 195 -4.86 -6.44 -9.38
CA GLN A 195 -3.42 -6.48 -9.16
C GLN A 195 -2.75 -5.18 -9.56
N GLY A 196 -2.99 -4.70 -10.78
CA GLY A 196 -2.40 -3.45 -11.26
C GLY A 196 -2.90 -2.23 -10.47
N VAL A 197 -4.17 -2.24 -10.03
CA VAL A 197 -4.72 -1.16 -9.19
C VAL A 197 -4.02 -1.11 -7.82
N THR A 198 -3.87 -2.25 -7.16
CA THR A 198 -3.24 -2.33 -5.83
C THR A 198 -1.72 -2.14 -5.87
N ALA A 199 -1.05 -2.63 -6.93
CA ALA A 199 0.38 -2.45 -7.13
C ALA A 199 0.74 -0.97 -7.36
N GLU A 200 0.05 -0.27 -8.26
CA GLU A 200 0.32 1.17 -8.50
C GLU A 200 0.01 2.02 -7.27
N LEU A 201 -1.05 1.68 -6.51
CA LEU A 201 -1.29 2.33 -5.23
C LEU A 201 -0.16 2.06 -4.24
N ASN A 202 0.29 0.82 -4.09
CA ASN A 202 1.35 0.50 -3.13
C ASN A 202 2.67 1.20 -3.48
N ALA A 203 3.04 1.18 -4.76
CA ALA A 203 4.22 1.88 -5.28
C ALA A 203 4.12 3.39 -5.01
N GLY A 204 2.96 4.01 -5.28
CA GLY A 204 2.72 5.41 -4.94
C GLY A 204 2.81 5.69 -3.43
N LEU A 205 2.40 4.74 -2.59
CA LEU A 205 2.51 4.83 -1.12
C LEU A 205 3.92 4.59 -0.60
N MET A 206 4.84 4.10 -1.42
CA MET A 206 6.27 4.09 -1.14
C MET A 206 6.98 5.31 -1.75
N GLY A 207 6.56 5.78 -2.92
CA GLY A 207 7.11 6.95 -3.59
C GLY A 207 6.79 8.26 -2.86
N LEU A 208 5.57 8.46 -2.37
CA LEU A 208 5.19 9.67 -1.63
C LEU A 208 6.05 9.92 -0.37
N PRO A 209 6.20 8.96 0.56
CA PRO A 209 7.11 9.15 1.69
C PRO A 209 8.57 9.34 1.29
N ALA A 210 9.02 8.63 0.24
CA ALA A 210 10.40 8.71 -0.25
C ALA A 210 10.85 10.15 -0.53
N VAL A 211 9.93 11.00 -1.02
CA VAL A 211 10.18 12.43 -1.27
C VAL A 211 9.68 13.37 -0.18
N THR A 212 8.65 12.98 0.57
CA THR A 212 8.16 13.77 1.71
C THR A 212 9.27 13.98 2.74
N VAL A 213 10.08 12.94 2.99
CA VAL A 213 11.13 13.00 4.01
C VAL A 213 12.42 13.70 3.53
N VAL A 214 12.47 14.17 2.29
CA VAL A 214 13.62 14.92 1.73
C VAL A 214 13.17 16.16 0.96
N GLN A 215 11.94 16.63 1.24
CA GLN A 215 11.27 17.66 0.44
C GLN A 215 12.07 18.95 0.31
N GLU A 216 12.92 19.28 1.28
CA GLU A 216 13.74 20.50 1.27
C GLU A 216 14.81 20.49 0.16
N TYR A 217 15.15 19.31 -0.38
CA TYR A 217 16.14 19.14 -1.44
C TYR A 217 15.52 19.04 -2.83
N ILE A 218 14.20 18.96 -2.92
CA ILE A 218 13.46 18.88 -4.19
C ILE A 218 13.31 20.30 -4.75
N LYS A 219 13.89 20.52 -5.93
CA LYS A 219 13.96 21.83 -6.59
C LYS A 219 13.28 21.87 -7.96
N GLY A 220 13.14 20.73 -8.63
CA GLY A 220 12.48 20.60 -9.92
C GLY A 220 11.11 19.90 -9.82
N ILE A 221 10.72 19.29 -10.94
CA ILE A 221 9.39 18.69 -11.16
C ILE A 221 9.36 17.17 -10.99
N GLY A 222 10.50 16.50 -10.80
CA GLY A 222 10.59 15.03 -10.80
C GLY A 222 9.82 14.34 -9.67
N ALA A 223 9.46 15.07 -8.61
CA ALA A 223 8.67 14.59 -7.49
C ALA A 223 7.30 15.29 -7.36
N SER A 224 6.93 16.13 -8.33
CA SER A 224 5.79 17.06 -8.20
C SER A 224 4.41 16.41 -8.30
N ASN A 225 4.34 15.13 -8.66
CA ASN A 225 3.10 14.37 -8.77
C ASN A 225 2.97 13.25 -7.72
N ALA A 226 3.85 13.20 -6.72
CA ALA A 226 3.86 12.13 -5.72
C ALA A 226 2.52 12.03 -4.97
N ARG A 227 1.93 13.17 -4.60
CA ARG A 227 0.60 13.25 -3.97
C ARG A 227 -0.50 12.83 -4.94
N ASP A 228 -0.42 13.26 -6.20
CA ASP A 228 -1.40 12.91 -7.23
C ASP A 228 -1.43 11.39 -7.46
N ILE A 229 -0.27 10.73 -7.50
CA ILE A 229 -0.18 9.28 -7.70
C ILE A 229 -0.89 8.55 -6.56
N ALA A 230 -0.58 8.90 -5.31
CA ALA A 230 -1.19 8.28 -4.14
C ALA A 230 -2.71 8.55 -4.07
N ALA A 231 -3.13 9.80 -4.22
CA ALA A 231 -4.54 10.18 -4.15
C ALA A 231 -5.36 9.56 -5.28
N THR A 232 -4.84 9.56 -6.51
CA THR A 232 -5.54 9.05 -7.69
C THR A 232 -5.63 7.53 -7.69
N ASN A 233 -4.56 6.82 -7.36
CA ASN A 233 -4.62 5.36 -7.32
C ASN A 233 -5.49 4.84 -6.16
N LEU A 234 -5.59 5.58 -5.04
CA LEU A 234 -6.59 5.27 -4.02
C LEU A 234 -8.01 5.46 -4.57
N ARG A 235 -8.27 6.55 -5.31
CA ARG A 235 -9.55 6.76 -5.99
C ARG A 235 -9.88 5.59 -6.91
N TYR A 236 -8.92 5.12 -7.69
CA TYR A 236 -9.11 3.99 -8.60
C TYR A 236 -9.44 2.70 -7.85
N LEU A 237 -8.79 2.41 -6.74
CA LEU A 237 -9.14 1.27 -5.89
C LEU A 237 -10.59 1.35 -5.41
N LEU A 238 -11.01 2.50 -4.86
CA LEU A 238 -12.38 2.69 -4.37
C LEU A 238 -13.42 2.54 -5.48
N LEU A 239 -13.17 3.12 -6.66
CA LEU A 239 -14.04 2.98 -7.82
C LEU A 239 -14.06 1.55 -8.38
N TYR A 240 -12.93 0.84 -8.35
CA TYR A 240 -12.84 -0.56 -8.75
C TYR A 240 -13.70 -1.43 -7.84
N LEU A 241 -13.65 -1.23 -6.53
CA LEU A 241 -14.53 -1.95 -5.59
C LEU A 241 -16.01 -1.66 -5.84
N ARG A 242 -16.37 -0.42 -6.22
CA ARG A 242 -17.76 -0.09 -6.60
C ARG A 242 -18.19 -0.84 -7.85
N VAL A 243 -17.38 -0.84 -8.91
CA VAL A 243 -17.67 -1.60 -10.13
C VAL A 243 -17.74 -3.10 -9.85
N ALA A 244 -16.86 -3.62 -8.99
CA ALA A 244 -16.90 -5.02 -8.57
C ALA A 244 -18.26 -5.37 -7.95
N LYS A 245 -18.73 -4.55 -6.99
CA LYS A 245 -20.03 -4.72 -6.35
C LYS A 245 -21.20 -4.56 -7.32
N ASP A 246 -21.17 -3.57 -8.19
CA ASP A 246 -22.33 -3.22 -9.01
C ASP A 246 -22.48 -4.10 -10.27
N LYS A 247 -21.37 -4.61 -10.83
CA LYS A 247 -21.36 -5.32 -12.12
C LYS A 247 -20.78 -6.72 -12.07
N HIS A 248 -19.91 -7.02 -11.11
CA HIS A 248 -19.18 -8.29 -11.03
C HIS A 248 -19.49 -9.02 -9.72
N LEU A 249 -20.77 -9.28 -9.45
CA LEU A 249 -21.26 -9.79 -8.16
C LEU A 249 -20.56 -11.06 -7.68
N ASP A 250 -20.31 -12.03 -8.57
CA ASP A 250 -19.61 -13.27 -8.24
C ASP A 250 -18.15 -13.03 -7.82
N TYR A 251 -17.50 -12.06 -8.48
CA TYR A 251 -16.15 -11.65 -8.13
C TYR A 251 -16.14 -10.90 -6.80
N TRP A 252 -17.04 -9.94 -6.61
CA TRP A 252 -17.23 -9.22 -5.35
C TRP A 252 -17.45 -10.16 -4.17
N ALA A 253 -18.32 -11.17 -4.32
CA ALA A 253 -18.58 -12.16 -3.29
C ALA A 253 -17.32 -12.96 -2.90
N LYS A 254 -16.40 -13.21 -3.83
CA LYS A 254 -15.11 -13.84 -3.55
C LYS A 254 -14.19 -12.89 -2.78
N ILE A 255 -13.95 -11.70 -3.33
CA ILE A 255 -12.95 -10.77 -2.77
C ILE A 255 -13.37 -10.15 -1.44
N LYS A 256 -14.67 -9.91 -1.22
CA LYS A 256 -15.19 -9.37 0.05
C LYS A 256 -15.01 -10.35 1.21
N ASN A 257 -14.84 -11.63 0.93
CA ASN A 257 -14.61 -12.66 1.95
C ASN A 257 -13.14 -13.05 2.10
N GLU A 258 -12.22 -12.39 1.38
CA GLU A 258 -10.78 -12.67 1.44
C GLU A 258 -10.10 -11.81 2.51
N PRO A 259 -9.72 -12.36 3.69
CA PRO A 259 -9.23 -11.55 4.81
C PRO A 259 -7.96 -10.77 4.46
N LYS A 260 -7.01 -11.39 3.74
CA LYS A 260 -5.76 -10.72 3.40
C LYS A 260 -5.95 -9.52 2.47
N LEU A 261 -6.92 -9.62 1.57
CA LEU A 261 -7.22 -8.53 0.65
C LEU A 261 -7.97 -7.40 1.36
N ARG A 262 -8.87 -7.73 2.30
CA ARG A 262 -9.51 -6.73 3.18
C ARG A 262 -8.47 -5.96 3.98
N ASP A 263 -7.53 -6.67 4.59
CA ASP A 263 -6.45 -6.08 5.37
C ASP A 263 -5.56 -5.19 4.50
N LEU A 264 -5.25 -5.61 3.27
CA LEU A 264 -4.45 -4.81 2.33
C LEU A 264 -5.18 -3.52 1.97
N VAL A 265 -6.45 -3.62 1.57
CA VAL A 265 -7.25 -2.46 1.17
C VAL A 265 -7.39 -1.46 2.32
N LEU A 266 -7.67 -1.94 3.54
CA LEU A 266 -7.74 -1.07 4.72
C LEU A 266 -6.39 -0.42 5.00
N THR A 267 -5.30 -1.21 4.99
CA THR A 267 -3.94 -0.71 5.23
C THR A 267 -3.57 0.36 4.21
N GLN A 268 -3.82 0.14 2.92
CA GLN A 268 -3.53 1.10 1.87
C GLN A 268 -4.36 2.38 2.02
N PHE A 269 -5.64 2.29 2.37
CA PHE A 269 -6.48 3.47 2.62
C PHE A 269 -5.94 4.31 3.78
N LEU A 270 -5.70 3.70 4.95
CA LEU A 270 -5.22 4.41 6.14
C LEU A 270 -3.80 4.96 5.95
N ARG A 271 -2.94 4.21 5.27
CA ARG A 271 -1.59 4.65 4.90
C ARG A 271 -1.61 5.83 3.94
N THR A 272 -2.55 5.84 2.98
CA THR A 272 -2.75 7.00 2.10
C THR A 272 -3.12 8.23 2.91
N ALA A 273 -4.07 8.10 3.84
CA ALA A 273 -4.46 9.19 4.74
C ALA A 273 -3.27 9.74 5.52
N TYR A 274 -2.50 8.85 6.15
CA TYR A 274 -1.31 9.21 6.93
C TYR A 274 -0.28 10.01 6.11
N TRP A 275 0.09 9.53 4.92
CA TRP A 275 1.12 10.20 4.11
C TRP A 275 0.62 11.45 3.39
N LEU A 276 -0.66 11.52 3.00
CA LEU A 276 -1.24 12.75 2.47
C LEU A 276 -1.34 13.84 3.53
N GLU A 277 -1.59 13.50 4.79
CA GLU A 277 -1.53 14.46 5.89
C GLU A 277 -0.09 14.96 6.11
N LYS A 278 0.87 14.04 6.24
CA LYS A 278 2.28 14.41 6.46
C LYS A 278 2.91 15.24 5.36
N SER A 279 2.48 15.04 4.11
CA SER A 279 2.97 15.78 2.95
C SER A 279 2.15 17.04 2.65
N ALA A 280 1.05 17.31 3.36
CA ALA A 280 0.18 18.45 3.11
C ALA A 280 0.92 19.81 3.19
N PRO A 281 1.87 20.05 4.12
CA PRO A 281 2.64 21.30 4.14
C PRO A 281 3.48 21.56 2.88
N TYR A 282 3.65 20.53 2.04
CA TYR A 282 4.46 20.57 0.82
C TYR A 282 3.62 20.33 -0.43
N SER A 283 2.29 20.51 -0.37
CA SER A 283 1.38 20.20 -1.46
C SER A 283 1.74 20.92 -2.76
N GLY A 284 2.14 22.19 -2.70
CA GLY A 284 2.58 22.95 -3.88
C GLY A 284 3.90 22.50 -4.50
N LYS A 285 4.64 21.59 -3.85
CA LYS A 285 5.90 21.01 -4.34
C LYS A 285 5.76 19.54 -4.72
N LEU A 286 4.98 18.77 -3.95
CA LEU A 286 4.85 17.31 -4.09
C LEU A 286 3.54 16.89 -4.76
N GLY A 287 2.69 17.84 -5.12
CA GLY A 287 1.44 17.59 -5.81
C GLY A 287 1.10 18.66 -6.85
N GLY A 288 0.33 18.24 -7.86
CA GLY A 288 -0.36 19.12 -8.76
C GLY A 288 -1.53 19.84 -8.11
N PRO A 289 -2.12 20.84 -8.80
CA PRO A 289 -3.19 21.68 -8.25
C PRO A 289 -4.49 20.92 -7.92
N ASN A 290 -4.62 19.66 -8.36
CA ASN A 290 -5.80 18.83 -8.15
C ASN A 290 -5.62 17.77 -7.07
N ALA A 291 -4.41 17.53 -6.54
CA ALA A 291 -4.15 16.44 -5.60
C ALA A 291 -5.07 16.47 -4.37
N ASP A 292 -5.30 17.65 -3.80
CA ASP A 292 -6.17 17.82 -2.63
C ASP A 292 -7.65 17.60 -2.98
N LYS A 293 -8.10 18.07 -4.16
CA LYS A 293 -9.46 17.82 -4.65
C LYS A 293 -9.72 16.34 -4.94
N ILE A 294 -8.72 15.63 -5.46
CA ILE A 294 -8.79 14.17 -5.65
C ILE A 294 -8.88 13.48 -4.29
N THR A 295 -8.07 13.93 -3.33
CA THR A 295 -8.12 13.43 -1.95
C THR A 295 -9.51 13.60 -1.35
N GLU A 296 -10.16 14.75 -1.51
CA GLU A 296 -11.55 14.96 -1.07
C GLU A 296 -12.53 13.95 -1.70
N LYS A 297 -12.38 13.62 -2.99
CA LYS A 297 -13.21 12.60 -3.65
C LYS A 297 -13.06 11.20 -3.04
N ASN A 298 -11.90 10.86 -2.49
CA ASN A 298 -11.69 9.56 -1.82
C ASN A 298 -12.56 9.42 -0.56
N TYR A 299 -12.94 10.53 0.06
CA TYR A 299 -13.81 10.57 1.24
C TYR A 299 -15.28 10.89 0.91
N ALA A 300 -15.68 10.84 -0.36
CA ALA A 300 -17.09 10.92 -0.72
C ALA A 300 -17.88 9.78 -0.06
N PRO A 301 -19.14 10.01 0.40
CA PRO A 301 -19.90 9.01 1.15
C PRO A 301 -20.00 7.64 0.47
N GLU A 302 -20.17 7.61 -0.85
CA GLU A 302 -20.25 6.38 -1.62
C GLU A 302 -18.93 5.60 -1.70
N ASN A 303 -17.79 6.30 -1.60
CA ASN A 303 -16.46 5.69 -1.59
C ASN A 303 -16.08 5.19 -0.19
N LEU A 304 -16.53 5.88 0.86
CA LEU A 304 -16.41 5.36 2.22
C LEU A 304 -17.31 4.15 2.42
N ALA A 305 -18.57 4.21 2.00
CA ALA A 305 -19.50 3.10 2.13
C ALA A 305 -19.00 1.80 1.50
N ILE A 306 -18.39 1.86 0.29
CA ILE A 306 -17.83 0.67 -0.35
C ILE A 306 -16.60 0.13 0.41
N LEU A 307 -15.75 1.01 0.93
CA LEU A 307 -14.56 0.63 1.71
C LEU A 307 -14.97 -0.06 3.01
N GLU A 308 -15.90 0.56 3.75
CA GLU A 308 -16.37 0.05 5.03
C GLU A 308 -17.11 -1.28 4.85
N GLU A 309 -17.90 -1.41 3.78
CA GLU A 309 -18.53 -2.67 3.44
C GLU A 309 -17.51 -3.75 3.08
N PHE A 310 -16.49 -3.40 2.28
CA PHE A 310 -15.46 -4.34 1.86
C PHE A 310 -14.61 -4.83 3.04
N THR A 311 -14.11 -3.88 3.83
CA THR A 311 -13.15 -4.14 4.91
C THR A 311 -13.84 -4.60 6.19
N GLY A 312 -15.11 -4.25 6.40
CA GLY A 312 -15.83 -4.46 7.66
C GLY A 312 -15.48 -3.46 8.75
N HIS A 313 -14.69 -2.42 8.43
CA HIS A 313 -14.26 -1.40 9.38
C HIS A 313 -14.83 -0.04 8.99
N LYS A 314 -15.43 0.66 9.95
CA LYS A 314 -15.75 2.08 9.77
C LYS A 314 -14.50 2.93 9.90
N VAL A 315 -14.33 3.92 9.04
CA VAL A 315 -13.13 4.78 9.05
C VAL A 315 -13.44 6.17 9.59
N ARG A 316 -12.44 6.82 10.18
CA ARG A 316 -12.58 8.20 10.65
C ARG A 316 -12.48 9.17 9.48
N THR A 317 -13.29 10.22 9.55
CA THR A 317 -13.30 11.33 8.59
C THR A 317 -12.91 12.67 9.22
N ASP A 318 -12.61 12.66 10.52
CA ASP A 318 -12.15 13.81 11.30
C ASP A 318 -10.63 14.00 11.18
N THR A 319 -9.96 14.52 12.21
CA THR A 319 -8.53 14.80 12.20
C THR A 319 -7.64 13.56 12.31
N GLN A 320 -8.19 12.35 12.49
CA GLN A 320 -7.42 11.10 12.57
C GLN A 320 -7.83 10.13 11.46
N LYS A 321 -7.82 10.60 10.21
CA LYS A 321 -8.25 9.83 9.01
C LYS A 321 -7.45 8.55 8.75
N ASN A 322 -6.29 8.41 9.38
CA ASN A 322 -5.47 7.21 9.37
C ASN A 322 -5.94 6.12 10.37
N CYS A 323 -7.12 6.27 10.99
CA CYS A 323 -7.68 5.32 11.95
C CYS A 323 -9.10 4.84 11.58
N THR A 324 -9.46 3.65 12.07
CA THR A 324 -10.86 3.18 12.13
C THR A 324 -11.60 3.78 13.32
N LEU A 325 -12.93 3.65 13.35
CA LEU A 325 -13.72 3.82 14.57
C LEU A 325 -13.54 2.59 15.48
N SER A 326 -13.75 2.79 16.79
CA SER A 326 -13.86 1.71 17.79
C SER A 326 -15.19 0.97 17.68
#